data_AF-A0A0N0LUX8-F1
#
_entry.id   AF-A0A0N0LUX8-F1
#
_cell.length_a   1.000
_cell.length_b   1.000
_cell.length_c   1.000
_cell.angle_alpha   90.00
_cell.angle_beta   90.00
_cell.angle_gamma   90.00
#
_symmetry.space_group_name_H-M   'P 1'
#
loop_
_entity.id
_entity.type
_entity.pdbx_description
1 polymer ?
#
loop_
_entity_poly.entity_id
_entity_poly.type
_entity_poly.pdbx_seq_one_letter_code
_entity_poly.pdbx_strand_id
1 'polypeptide(L)'
;MSSLKMPRPHSLMGQMLLAIAVALMLVQGLGAFFVYRAQREGYEASMLNASAFRLVMETRGPRALSRRHDGGPRVQLSGPPPKGYHLEYSTRSPVAPGETRDEEAEAGITRILADQEFPIREIVVVHRDVGRDRVARRNALERAAGYGLSREETQGLMRANLLVVGVRTDDSGNWIISRVRAPRAENVLITPILIQTIIIYVVIMGAVALILRRITRPLAALTRRLERFAATQDVDGQLAPSGPEDMQRLIVAHNAMESRIAALLDEKNVMLGAIGHDLKTPLAALRVRIESVTDDVERGRMATTIEDIVHTLDDILSLARVGRPSDPLERTELSALMFSVIEEYEDMGEPVEVGDTERVALELRPTWIRRALRNLIGNALRYGERARVSLSREDGRDGTTRAVILIEDDGPGIPGDSIDAMMNPFTRGDPSRNSATGGAGLGLALARAIADQHGGALKLSNRVSANGTIEGLTARLELPVG
;
A
#
# COMPACT_ATOMS: atom_id res chain seq x y z
N MET A 1 25.95 19.15 -2.04
CA MET A 1 25.24 18.04 -2.70
C MET A 1 24.11 17.59 -1.77
N SER A 2 22.91 18.16 -1.92
CA SER A 2 21.75 17.75 -1.12
C SER A 2 21.21 16.43 -1.67
N SER A 3 21.10 15.44 -0.81
CA SER A 3 20.52 14.15 -1.14
C SER A 3 19.03 14.32 -1.44
N LEU A 4 18.64 14.06 -2.70
CA LEU A 4 17.23 13.88 -3.07
C LEU A 4 16.71 12.65 -2.32
N LYS A 5 16.08 12.85 -1.16
CA LYS A 5 15.24 11.83 -0.52
C LYS A 5 13.98 11.68 -1.36
N MET A 6 13.95 10.69 -2.25
CA MET A 6 12.70 10.28 -2.89
C MET A 6 11.72 9.81 -1.80
N PRO A 7 10.46 10.27 -1.81
CA PRO A 7 9.45 9.79 -0.88
C PRO A 7 9.21 8.30 -1.15
N ARG A 8 9.56 7.44 -0.19
CA ARG A 8 9.30 6.00 -0.29
C ARG A 8 7.80 5.76 -0.04
N PRO A 9 7.08 5.08 -0.94
CA PRO A 9 5.70 4.73 -0.69
C PRO A 9 5.59 3.72 0.45
N HIS A 10 4.69 3.97 1.39
CA HIS A 10 4.40 3.06 2.52
C HIS A 10 3.41 1.93 2.15
N SER A 11 2.70 2.04 1.03
CA SER A 11 1.79 0.99 0.56
C SER A 11 2.52 -0.06 -0.27
N LEU A 12 2.16 -1.34 -0.07
CA LEU A 12 2.71 -2.47 -0.84
C LEU A 12 2.55 -2.26 -2.36
N MET A 13 1.41 -1.68 -2.77
CA MET A 13 1.15 -1.27 -4.16
C MET A 13 2.19 -0.26 -4.66
N GLY A 14 2.49 0.78 -3.87
CA GLY A 14 3.45 1.81 -4.26
C GLY A 14 4.89 1.29 -4.30
N GLN A 15 5.26 0.38 -3.40
CA GLN A 15 6.58 -0.26 -3.40
C GLN A 15 6.77 -1.15 -4.63
N MET A 16 5.77 -1.96 -4.97
CA MET A 16 5.82 -2.78 -6.18
C MET A 16 5.85 -1.94 -7.46
N LEU A 17 5.04 -0.89 -7.55
CA LEU A 17 5.07 0.03 -8.69
C LEU A 17 6.41 0.73 -8.84
N LEU A 18 7.02 1.17 -7.74
CA LEU A 18 8.35 1.78 -7.77
C LEU A 18 9.42 0.79 -8.21
N ALA A 19 9.40 -0.44 -7.69
CA ALA A 19 10.35 -1.49 -8.09
C ALA A 19 10.23 -1.83 -9.58
N ILE A 20 8.99 -1.98 -10.08
CA ILE A 20 8.72 -2.25 -11.49
C ILE A 20 9.10 -1.05 -12.36
N ALA A 21 8.85 0.18 -11.90
CA ALA A 21 9.27 1.40 -12.59
C ALA A 21 10.78 1.47 -12.78
N VAL A 22 11.54 1.23 -11.71
CA VAL A 22 13.01 1.23 -11.76
C VAL A 22 13.51 0.13 -12.69
N ALA A 23 12.98 -1.10 -12.58
CA ALA A 23 13.36 -2.21 -13.45
C ALA A 23 13.06 -1.92 -14.93
N LEU A 24 11.86 -1.41 -15.24
CA LEU A 24 11.47 -1.04 -16.60
C LEU A 24 12.35 0.07 -17.16
N MET A 25 12.63 1.10 -16.36
CA MET A 25 13.49 2.22 -16.77
C MET A 25 14.91 1.74 -17.09
N LEU A 26 15.46 0.81 -16.30
CA LEU A 26 16.78 0.22 -16.56
C LEU A 26 16.79 -0.60 -17.86
N VAL A 27 15.81 -1.50 -18.04
CA VAL A 27 15.71 -2.35 -19.23
C VAL A 27 15.55 -1.52 -20.50
N GLN A 28 14.68 -0.52 -20.45
CA GLN A 28 14.43 0.38 -21.58
C GLN A 28 15.59 1.30 -21.90
N GLY A 29 16.25 1.85 -20.86
CA GLY A 29 17.46 2.65 -21.05
C GLY A 29 18.58 1.85 -21.73
N LEU A 30 18.75 0.58 -21.32
CA LEU A 30 19.73 -0.32 -21.92
C LEU A 30 19.35 -0.67 -23.37
N GLY A 31 18.06 -0.94 -23.64
CA GLY A 31 17.54 -1.19 -24.99
C GLY A 31 17.75 0.01 -25.92
N ALA A 32 17.40 1.21 -25.48
CA ALA A 32 17.62 2.44 -26.24
C ALA A 32 19.10 2.67 -26.53
N PHE A 33 19.98 2.40 -25.56
CA PHE A 33 21.43 2.50 -25.72
C PHE A 33 21.96 1.51 -26.77
N PHE A 34 21.53 0.25 -26.76
CA PHE A 34 21.95 -0.74 -27.75
C PHE A 34 21.48 -0.39 -29.17
N VAL A 35 20.23 0.06 -29.32
CA VAL A 35 19.70 0.49 -30.63
C VAL A 35 20.48 1.69 -31.16
N TYR A 36 20.75 2.68 -30.31
CA TYR A 36 21.56 3.84 -30.66
C TYR A 36 22.98 3.43 -31.09
N ARG A 37 23.63 2.54 -30.32
CA ARG A 37 24.97 2.03 -30.64
C ARG A 37 25.00 1.27 -31.98
N ALA A 38 24.06 0.34 -32.19
CA ALA A 38 23.98 -0.46 -33.42
C ALA A 38 23.75 0.41 -34.66
N GLN A 39 22.90 1.44 -34.56
CA GLN A 39 22.68 2.38 -35.66
C GLN A 39 23.92 3.22 -35.97
N ARG A 40 24.67 3.63 -34.93
CA ARG A 40 25.89 4.41 -35.10
C ARG A 40 27.00 3.60 -35.77
N GLU A 41 27.22 2.36 -35.33
CA GLU A 41 28.18 1.44 -35.96
C GLU A 41 27.82 1.16 -37.43
N GLY A 42 26.53 0.94 -37.74
CA GLY A 42 26.07 0.74 -39.13
C GLY A 42 26.25 1.96 -40.04
N TYR A 43 26.11 3.17 -39.48
CA TYR A 43 26.32 4.42 -40.20
C TYR A 43 27.78 4.59 -40.64
N GLU A 44 28.73 4.36 -39.74
CA GLU A 44 30.17 4.46 -40.02
C GLU A 44 30.60 3.43 -41.06
N ALA A 45 30.17 2.16 -40.92
CA ALA A 45 30.45 1.11 -41.88
C ALA A 45 29.93 1.44 -43.30
N SER A 46 28.74 2.03 -43.42
CA SER A 46 28.17 2.45 -44.70
C SER A 46 29.01 3.55 -45.39
N MET A 47 29.61 4.46 -44.62
CA MET A 47 30.44 5.56 -45.17
C MET A 47 31.78 5.06 -45.69
N LEU A 48 32.41 4.13 -44.98
CA LEU A 48 33.68 3.51 -45.41
C LEU A 48 33.48 2.69 -46.68
N ASN A 49 32.42 1.87 -46.74
CA ASN A 49 32.05 1.09 -47.92
C ASN A 49 31.75 1.99 -49.13
N ALA A 50 31.01 3.09 -48.94
CA ALA A 50 30.74 4.07 -49.99
C ALA A 50 32.01 4.69 -50.59
N SER A 51 33.00 4.97 -49.75
CA SER A 51 34.27 5.59 -50.14
C SER A 51 35.16 4.61 -50.90
N ALA A 52 35.30 3.39 -50.38
CA ALA A 52 36.06 2.32 -51.03
C ALA A 52 35.46 1.94 -52.39
N PHE A 53 34.13 1.82 -52.48
CA PHE A 53 33.44 1.55 -53.74
C PHE A 53 33.76 2.57 -54.83
N ARG A 54 33.77 3.87 -54.48
CA ARG A 54 34.10 4.96 -55.42
C ARG A 54 35.53 4.87 -55.91
N LEU A 55 36.48 4.62 -55.00
CA LEU A 55 37.88 4.44 -55.34
C LEU A 55 38.07 3.26 -56.31
N VAL A 56 37.38 2.14 -56.10
CA VAL A 56 37.51 0.98 -57.01
C VAL A 56 36.83 1.25 -58.36
N MET A 57 35.61 1.77 -58.36
CA MET A 57 34.80 1.97 -59.58
C MET A 57 35.35 3.05 -60.52
N GLU A 58 35.72 4.22 -60.00
CA GLU A 58 36.17 5.34 -60.83
C GLU A 58 37.63 5.14 -61.31
N THR A 59 38.44 4.29 -60.65
CA THR A 59 39.84 4.03 -61.03
C THR A 59 40.01 2.83 -61.97
N ARG A 60 39.22 1.76 -61.84
CA ARG A 60 39.32 0.54 -62.67
C ARG A 60 38.19 0.35 -63.68
N GLY A 61 37.18 1.23 -63.69
CA GLY A 61 36.01 1.16 -64.55
C GLY A 61 34.99 0.05 -64.15
N PRO A 62 33.82 -0.02 -64.81
CA PRO A 62 32.68 -0.85 -64.37
C PRO A 62 32.93 -2.37 -64.33
N ARG A 63 33.99 -2.86 -64.99
CA ARG A 63 34.34 -4.30 -65.07
C ARG A 63 35.12 -4.81 -63.86
N ALA A 64 35.55 -3.92 -62.95
CA ALA A 64 36.41 -4.27 -61.82
C ALA A 64 35.71 -5.11 -60.74
N LEU A 65 34.40 -4.96 -60.56
CA LEU A 65 33.61 -5.69 -59.55
C LEU A 65 33.30 -7.16 -59.92
N SER A 66 33.71 -7.62 -61.11
CA SER A 66 33.40 -8.97 -61.60
C SER A 66 34.52 -9.99 -61.41
N ARG A 67 35.68 -9.61 -60.82
CA ARG A 67 36.69 -10.61 -60.43
C ARG A 67 36.24 -11.33 -59.16
N ARG A 68 35.61 -12.50 -59.38
CA ARG A 68 35.25 -13.50 -58.36
C ARG A 68 36.48 -13.90 -57.54
N HIS A 69 36.34 -13.83 -56.22
CA HIS A 69 37.12 -14.63 -55.29
C HIS A 69 36.21 -15.75 -54.79
N ASP A 70 36.54 -17.01 -55.11
CA ASP A 70 35.87 -18.18 -54.56
C ASP A 70 36.26 -18.32 -53.08
N GLY A 71 35.33 -18.07 -52.15
CA GLY A 71 35.45 -18.50 -50.75
C GLY A 71 35.25 -17.45 -49.64
N GLY A 72 35.14 -16.15 -49.93
CA GLY A 72 34.92 -15.10 -48.92
C GLY A 72 33.45 -14.70 -48.71
N PRO A 73 33.05 -14.20 -47.52
CA PRO A 73 31.69 -13.68 -47.30
C PRO A 73 31.39 -12.54 -48.28
N ARG A 74 30.25 -12.63 -48.96
CA ARG A 74 29.78 -11.61 -49.91
C ARG A 74 29.65 -10.25 -49.22
N VAL A 75 30.57 -9.32 -49.48
CA VAL A 75 30.28 -7.89 -49.29
C VAL A 75 29.38 -7.47 -50.45
N GLN A 76 28.09 -7.72 -50.28
CA GLN A 76 27.08 -7.30 -51.25
C GLN A 76 26.94 -5.78 -51.14
N LEU A 77 27.67 -5.03 -51.97
CA LEU A 77 27.49 -3.59 -52.14
C LEU A 77 26.15 -3.34 -52.85
N SER A 78 25.05 -3.52 -52.12
CA SER A 78 23.69 -3.24 -52.58
C SER A 78 23.32 -1.79 -52.30
N GLY A 79 23.04 -1.04 -53.36
CA GLY A 79 22.50 0.32 -53.30
C GLY A 79 22.91 1.17 -54.51
N PRO A 80 22.13 2.19 -54.90
CA PRO A 80 22.58 3.16 -55.90
C PRO A 80 23.89 3.82 -55.42
N PRO A 81 24.85 4.11 -56.33
CA PRO A 81 26.13 4.67 -55.93
C PRO A 81 25.88 5.97 -55.15
N PRO A 82 26.39 6.12 -53.92
CA PRO A 82 26.16 7.32 -53.13
C PRO A 82 26.69 8.53 -53.91
N LYS A 83 25.89 9.61 -54.02
CA LYS A 83 26.25 10.84 -54.76
C LYS A 83 27.40 11.57 -54.04
N GLY A 84 28.63 11.18 -54.35
CA GLY A 84 29.87 11.84 -53.92
C GLY A 84 30.42 12.77 -55.00
N TYR A 85 31.55 13.41 -54.69
CA TYR A 85 32.26 14.25 -55.64
C TYR A 85 33.12 13.37 -56.57
N HIS A 86 33.46 13.88 -57.76
CA HIS A 86 34.41 13.22 -58.67
C HIS A 86 35.78 13.03 -57.98
N LEU A 87 36.46 11.92 -58.29
CA LEU A 87 37.85 11.70 -57.84
C LEU A 87 38.75 12.88 -58.27
N GLU A 88 39.58 13.36 -57.35
CA GLU A 88 40.64 14.34 -57.63
C GLU A 88 42.00 13.63 -57.61
N TYR A 89 42.78 13.83 -58.66
CA TYR A 89 44.17 13.38 -58.72
C TYR A 89 45.08 14.56 -58.35
N SER A 90 45.92 14.39 -57.33
CA SER A 90 46.77 15.47 -56.81
C SER A 90 48.16 14.98 -56.45
N THR A 91 49.19 15.79 -56.67
CA THR A 91 50.55 15.52 -56.18
C THR A 91 50.75 15.96 -54.73
N ARG A 92 49.75 16.60 -54.11
CA ARG A 92 49.79 17.07 -52.72
C ARG A 92 48.94 16.17 -51.84
N SER A 93 49.40 15.94 -50.61
CA SER A 93 48.62 15.21 -49.60
C SER A 93 47.27 15.88 -49.40
N PRO A 94 46.18 15.10 -49.27
CA PRO A 94 44.86 15.65 -49.02
C PRO A 94 44.72 16.26 -47.62
N VAL A 95 45.64 16.00 -46.69
CA VAL A 95 45.60 16.50 -45.30
C VAL A 95 45.98 17.98 -45.25
N ALA A 96 45.12 18.80 -44.65
CA ALA A 96 45.42 20.21 -44.41
C ALA A 96 46.20 20.40 -43.09
N PRO A 97 47.00 21.47 -42.95
CA PRO A 97 47.72 21.76 -41.71
C PRO A 97 46.77 21.84 -40.51
N GLY A 98 47.03 21.05 -39.46
CA GLY A 98 46.22 21.01 -38.24
C GLY A 98 45.05 20.04 -38.26
N GLU A 99 44.89 19.22 -39.31
CA GLU A 99 43.91 18.13 -39.33
C GLU A 99 44.45 16.84 -38.71
N THR A 100 43.60 16.16 -37.94
CA THR A 100 43.90 14.86 -37.36
C THR A 100 43.44 13.74 -38.28
N ARG A 101 44.30 12.74 -38.47
CA ARG A 101 43.99 11.51 -39.23
C ARG A 101 43.08 10.60 -38.43
N ASP A 102 42.13 9.98 -39.09
CA ASP A 102 41.26 8.96 -38.50
C ASP A 102 41.85 7.57 -38.75
N GLU A 103 42.68 7.11 -37.82
CA GLU A 103 43.40 5.83 -37.92
C GLU A 103 42.47 4.62 -37.97
N GLU A 104 41.30 4.70 -37.30
CA GLU A 104 40.30 3.62 -37.30
C GLU A 104 39.62 3.51 -38.68
N ALA A 105 39.23 4.64 -39.26
CA ALA A 105 38.69 4.68 -40.61
C ALA A 105 39.73 4.29 -41.68
N GLU A 106 41.00 4.66 -41.49
CA GLU A 106 42.11 4.23 -42.36
C GLU A 106 42.26 2.71 -42.37
N ALA A 107 42.28 2.07 -41.19
CA ALA A 107 42.34 0.61 -41.08
C ALA A 107 41.13 -0.08 -41.73
N GLY A 108 39.93 0.50 -41.54
CA GLY A 108 38.69 0.01 -42.16
C GLY A 108 38.72 0.04 -43.70
N ILE A 109 39.09 1.17 -44.29
CA ILE A 109 39.16 1.31 -45.75
C ILE A 109 40.31 0.47 -46.33
N THR A 110 41.45 0.39 -45.64
CA THR A 110 42.57 -0.47 -46.03
C THR A 110 42.13 -1.91 -46.21
N ARG A 111 41.36 -2.45 -45.24
CA ARG A 111 40.83 -3.82 -45.31
C ARG A 111 39.93 -4.00 -46.53
N ILE A 112 38.98 -3.09 -46.74
CA ILE A 112 38.03 -3.17 -47.86
C ILE A 112 38.76 -3.10 -49.22
N LEU A 113 39.75 -2.21 -49.36
CA LEU A 113 40.51 -2.06 -50.59
C LEU A 113 41.48 -3.22 -50.83
N ALA A 114 42.08 -3.78 -49.77
CA ALA A 114 42.94 -4.96 -49.84
C ALA A 114 42.17 -6.20 -50.32
N ASP A 115 40.94 -6.40 -49.83
CA ASP A 115 40.04 -7.47 -50.28
C ASP A 115 39.70 -7.38 -51.79
N GLN A 116 39.83 -6.18 -52.38
CA GLN A 116 39.60 -5.93 -53.81
C GLN A 116 40.92 -5.91 -54.63
N GLU A 117 42.02 -6.37 -54.04
CA GLU A 117 43.38 -6.36 -54.61
C GLU A 117 43.77 -4.95 -55.12
N PHE A 118 43.29 -3.88 -54.47
CA PHE A 118 43.62 -2.52 -54.86
C PHE A 118 45.03 -2.17 -54.37
N PRO A 119 45.91 -1.57 -55.19
CA PRO A 119 47.26 -1.22 -54.78
C PRO A 119 47.22 -0.06 -53.77
N ILE A 120 47.78 -0.28 -52.58
CA ILE A 120 47.83 0.74 -51.51
C ILE A 120 49.27 0.84 -51.02
N ARG A 121 49.87 2.03 -51.19
CA ARG A 121 51.15 2.40 -50.55
C ARG A 121 50.92 3.22 -49.29
N GLU A 122 49.99 4.15 -49.36
CA GLU A 122 49.62 5.01 -48.25
C GLU A 122 48.14 5.36 -48.36
N ILE A 123 47.42 5.30 -47.25
CA ILE A 123 46.05 5.77 -47.14
C ILE A 123 45.99 6.87 -46.09
N VAL A 124 45.17 7.88 -46.35
CA VAL A 124 44.86 8.89 -45.36
C VAL A 124 43.37 9.17 -45.35
N VAL A 125 42.78 9.19 -44.16
CA VAL A 125 41.37 9.54 -43.96
C VAL A 125 41.26 10.72 -43.02
N VAL A 126 40.54 11.76 -43.45
CA VAL A 126 40.27 12.95 -42.64
C VAL A 126 38.80 13.35 -42.71
N HIS A 127 38.29 13.86 -41.59
CA HIS A 127 36.96 14.47 -41.51
C HIS A 127 37.09 15.99 -41.54
N ARG A 128 36.35 16.65 -42.43
CA ARG A 128 36.30 18.11 -42.49
C ARG A 128 34.92 18.60 -42.87
N ASP A 129 34.63 19.86 -42.60
CA ASP A 129 33.40 20.48 -43.10
C ASP A 129 33.51 20.75 -44.60
N VAL A 130 32.40 20.65 -45.33
CA VAL A 130 32.30 21.02 -46.76
C VAL A 130 32.83 22.44 -47.01
N GLY A 131 32.62 23.38 -46.09
CA GLY A 131 33.11 24.75 -46.19
C GLY A 131 34.63 24.91 -46.03
N ARG A 132 35.31 23.92 -45.45
CA ARG A 132 36.78 23.89 -45.31
C ARG A 132 37.48 23.20 -46.48
N ASP A 133 36.77 22.37 -47.25
CA ASP A 133 37.30 21.74 -48.46
C ASP A 133 37.08 22.60 -49.70
N ARG A 134 38.16 22.89 -50.44
CA ARG A 134 38.10 23.76 -51.64
C ARG A 134 37.13 23.24 -52.71
N VAL A 135 37.14 21.94 -52.98
CA VAL A 135 36.37 21.31 -54.06
C VAL A 135 34.90 21.18 -53.63
N ALA A 136 34.67 20.69 -52.41
CA ALA A 136 33.33 20.55 -51.88
C ALA A 136 32.63 21.90 -51.68
N ARG A 137 33.35 22.93 -51.20
CA ARG A 137 32.84 24.30 -51.05
C ARG A 137 32.40 24.91 -52.37
N ARG A 138 33.22 24.78 -53.42
CA ARG A 138 32.89 25.32 -54.75
C ARG A 138 31.60 24.68 -55.27
N ASN A 139 31.53 23.35 -55.25
CA ASN A 139 30.36 22.62 -55.72
C ASN A 139 29.11 22.87 -54.85
N ALA A 140 29.27 23.15 -53.55
CA ALA A 140 28.17 23.55 -52.68
C ALA A 140 27.64 24.95 -53.03
N LEU A 141 28.51 25.92 -53.33
CA LEU A 141 28.13 27.26 -53.78
C LEU A 141 27.45 27.23 -55.15
N GLU A 142 27.99 26.47 -56.10
CA GLU A 142 27.40 26.31 -57.44
C GLU A 142 25.99 25.69 -57.37
N ARG A 143 25.80 24.67 -56.51
CA ARG A 143 24.48 24.12 -56.24
C ARG A 143 23.55 25.14 -55.59
N ALA A 144 24.01 25.87 -54.58
CA ALA A 144 23.19 26.85 -53.89
C ALA A 144 22.70 27.95 -54.85
N ALA A 145 23.57 28.41 -55.74
CA ALA A 145 23.21 29.35 -56.80
C ALA A 145 22.25 28.74 -57.83
N GLY A 146 22.49 27.50 -58.27
CA GLY A 146 21.64 26.83 -59.27
C GLY A 146 20.24 26.46 -58.78
N TYR A 147 20.06 26.23 -57.49
CA TYR A 147 18.76 25.91 -56.87
C TYR A 147 18.11 27.09 -56.15
N GLY A 148 18.74 28.27 -56.10
CA GLY A 148 18.19 29.44 -55.42
C GLY A 148 18.05 29.28 -53.90
N LEU A 149 18.96 28.54 -53.25
CA LEU A 149 18.89 28.26 -51.82
C LEU A 149 19.08 29.54 -50.97
N SER A 150 18.39 29.61 -49.84
CA SER A 150 18.56 30.69 -48.86
C SER A 150 19.96 30.72 -48.24
N ARG A 151 20.31 31.83 -47.58
CA ARG A 151 21.59 31.94 -46.85
C ARG A 151 21.72 30.88 -45.76
N GLU A 152 20.63 30.54 -45.09
CA GLU A 152 20.62 29.56 -44.01
C GLU A 152 20.81 28.13 -44.53
N GLU A 153 20.13 27.76 -45.62
CA GLU A 153 20.31 26.48 -46.30
C GLU A 153 21.72 26.31 -46.87
N THR A 154 22.28 27.40 -47.44
CA THR A 154 23.66 27.43 -47.94
C THR A 154 24.66 27.25 -46.81
N GLN A 155 24.44 27.90 -45.66
CA GLN A 155 25.29 27.72 -44.48
C GLN A 155 25.14 26.29 -43.90
N GLY A 156 23.94 25.71 -43.99
CA GLY A 156 23.67 24.31 -43.69
C GLY A 156 24.53 23.36 -44.52
N LEU A 157 24.62 23.59 -45.84
CA LEU A 157 25.48 22.82 -46.74
C LEU A 157 26.98 22.98 -46.42
N MET A 158 27.42 24.18 -46.03
CA MET A 158 28.84 24.43 -45.70
C MET A 158 29.30 23.74 -44.43
N ARG A 159 28.41 23.57 -43.46
CA ARG A 159 28.68 22.89 -42.19
C ARG A 159 28.41 21.37 -42.27
N ALA A 160 28.25 20.80 -43.46
CA ALA A 160 28.04 19.35 -43.61
C ALA A 160 29.39 18.63 -43.49
N ASN A 161 29.40 17.47 -42.82
CA ASN A 161 30.61 16.67 -42.66
C ASN A 161 31.00 16.01 -44.00
N LEU A 162 32.29 16.02 -44.28
CA LEU A 162 32.90 15.48 -45.48
C LEU A 162 33.99 14.50 -45.06
N LEU A 163 33.85 13.25 -45.50
CA LEU A 163 34.90 12.25 -45.39
C LEU A 163 35.79 12.37 -46.62
N VAL A 164 37.07 12.66 -46.41
CA VAL A 164 38.08 12.75 -47.47
C VAL A 164 39.03 11.59 -47.32
N VAL A 165 39.11 10.77 -48.36
CA VAL A 165 39.94 9.57 -48.42
C VAL A 165 40.97 9.76 -49.51
N GLY A 166 42.24 9.82 -49.15
CA GLY A 166 43.37 9.84 -50.06
C GLY A 166 44.03 8.47 -50.15
N VAL A 167 44.27 7.98 -51.35
CA VAL A 167 45.06 6.77 -51.57
C VAL A 167 46.22 7.07 -52.50
N ARG A 168 47.43 6.69 -52.10
CA ARG A 168 48.62 6.66 -52.98
C ARG A 168 48.83 5.23 -53.45
N THR A 169 48.86 5.02 -54.77
CA THR A 169 48.92 3.69 -55.40
C THR A 169 50.36 3.27 -55.76
N ASP A 170 51.25 4.23 -56.00
CA ASP A 170 52.62 4.00 -56.44
C ASP A 170 53.59 5.05 -55.88
N ASP A 171 54.88 4.94 -56.24
CA ASP A 171 55.93 5.85 -55.79
C ASP A 171 56.01 7.12 -56.67
N SER A 172 55.05 7.33 -57.59
CA SER A 172 54.97 8.52 -58.45
C SER A 172 54.55 9.79 -57.68
N GLY A 173 54.13 9.63 -56.42
CA GLY A 173 53.70 10.72 -55.55
C GLY A 173 52.27 11.22 -55.80
N ASN A 174 51.51 10.55 -56.68
CA ASN A 174 50.13 10.93 -57.00
C ASN A 174 49.11 10.35 -56.00
N TRP A 175 48.26 11.21 -55.48
CA TRP A 175 47.13 10.90 -54.60
C TRP A 175 45.83 10.82 -55.39
N ILE A 176 45.06 9.77 -55.14
CA ILE A 176 43.67 9.63 -55.58
C ILE A 176 42.78 10.02 -54.40
N ILE A 177 42.04 11.12 -54.53
CA ILE A 177 41.24 11.69 -53.46
C ILE A 177 39.76 11.47 -53.75
N SER A 178 39.12 10.65 -52.92
CA SER A 178 37.68 10.44 -52.89
C SER A 178 37.04 11.30 -51.79
N ARG A 179 35.91 11.93 -52.11
CA ARG A 179 35.14 12.73 -51.16
C ARG A 179 33.71 12.24 -51.09
N VAL A 180 33.33 11.79 -49.91
CA VAL A 180 31.96 11.33 -49.64
C VAL A 180 31.34 12.28 -48.62
N ARG A 181 30.20 12.85 -49.00
CA ARG A 181 29.43 13.66 -48.06
C ARG A 181 28.79 12.72 -47.05
N ALA A 182 29.15 12.89 -45.79
CA ALA A 182 28.44 12.25 -44.70
C ALA A 182 27.11 13.01 -44.53
N PRO A 183 25.94 12.35 -44.61
CA PRO A 183 24.72 12.89 -44.01
C PRO A 183 25.06 13.38 -42.61
N ARG A 184 24.46 14.48 -42.14
CA ARG A 184 24.63 14.76 -40.72
C ARG A 184 23.99 13.60 -39.97
N ALA A 185 24.74 13.00 -39.04
CA ALA A 185 24.14 12.35 -37.89
C ALA A 185 23.49 13.44 -37.03
N GLU A 186 22.50 14.15 -37.58
CA GLU A 186 21.61 14.94 -36.74
C GLU A 186 20.93 13.95 -35.79
N ASN A 187 20.62 14.40 -34.57
CA ASN A 187 19.92 13.65 -33.54
C ASN A 187 18.50 13.17 -33.97
N VAL A 188 18.18 13.21 -35.27
CA VAL A 188 16.97 12.76 -35.95
C VAL A 188 16.63 11.30 -35.60
N LEU A 189 17.62 10.48 -35.23
CA LEU A 189 17.37 9.11 -34.74
C LEU A 189 17.23 9.00 -33.21
N ILE A 190 17.71 9.95 -32.41
CA ILE A 190 17.56 9.92 -30.95
C ILE A 190 16.12 10.22 -30.54
N THR A 191 15.51 11.25 -31.14
CA THR A 191 14.13 11.65 -30.85
C THR A 191 13.11 10.51 -31.03
N PRO A 192 13.06 9.76 -32.15
CA PRO A 192 12.12 8.65 -32.31
C PRO A 192 12.41 7.50 -31.34
N ILE A 193 13.68 7.19 -31.03
CA ILE A 193 14.04 6.16 -30.03
C ILE A 193 13.53 6.57 -28.64
N LEU A 194 13.72 7.82 -28.24
CA LEU A 194 13.24 8.34 -26.96
C LEU A 194 11.71 8.33 -26.89
N ILE A 195 11.02 8.80 -27.94
CA ILE A 195 9.55 8.80 -27.98
C ILE A 195 9.02 7.38 -27.89
N GLN A 196 9.56 6.45 -28.69
CA GLN A 196 9.19 5.03 -28.64
C GLN A 196 9.41 4.45 -27.24
N THR A 197 10.55 4.75 -26.62
CA THR A 197 10.89 4.26 -25.28
C THR A 197 9.90 4.77 -24.22
N ILE A 198 9.57 6.07 -24.26
CA ILE A 198 8.60 6.69 -23.36
C ILE A 198 7.20 6.10 -23.57
N ILE A 199 6.77 5.90 -24.82
CA ILE A 199 5.47 5.29 -25.11
C ILE A 199 5.39 3.88 -24.52
N ILE A 200 6.40 3.04 -24.77
CA ILE A 200 6.44 1.68 -24.21
C ILE A 200 6.45 1.73 -22.68
N TYR A 201 7.20 2.67 -22.07
CA TYR A 201 7.23 2.85 -20.63
C TYR A 201 5.84 3.13 -20.07
N VAL A 202 5.15 4.13 -20.63
CA VAL A 202 3.83 4.55 -20.17
C VAL A 202 2.80 3.43 -20.36
N VAL A 203 2.84 2.71 -21.48
CA VAL A 203 1.92 1.59 -21.74
C VAL A 203 2.13 0.46 -20.74
N ILE A 204 3.37 0.00 -20.53
CA ILE A 204 3.64 -1.09 -19.59
C ILE A 204 3.33 -0.64 -18.15
N MET A 205 3.74 0.57 -17.78
CA MET A 205 3.46 1.13 -16.45
C MET A 205 1.96 1.23 -16.18
N GLY A 206 1.19 1.72 -17.15
CA GLY A 206 -0.27 1.80 -17.06
C GLY A 206 -0.91 0.42 -16.92
N ALA A 207 -0.47 -0.56 -17.72
CA ALA A 207 -0.96 -1.94 -17.64
C ALA A 207 -0.67 -2.57 -16.27
N VAL A 208 0.55 -2.44 -15.77
CA VAL A 208 0.96 -2.94 -14.44
C VAL A 208 0.13 -2.27 -13.35
N ALA A 209 -0.01 -0.94 -13.39
CA ALA A 209 -0.79 -0.20 -12.40
C ALA A 209 -2.27 -0.62 -12.37
N LEU A 210 -2.88 -0.88 -13.53
CA LEU A 210 -4.25 -1.38 -13.64
C LEU A 210 -4.39 -2.79 -13.04
N ILE A 211 -3.48 -3.70 -13.36
CA ILE A 211 -3.47 -5.07 -12.81
C ILE A 211 -3.31 -5.01 -11.29
N LEU A 212 -2.33 -4.26 -10.80
CA LEU A 212 -2.05 -4.15 -9.37
C LEU A 212 -3.25 -3.56 -8.62
N ARG A 213 -3.89 -2.53 -9.18
CA ARG A 213 -5.11 -1.94 -8.63
C ARG A 213 -6.29 -2.92 -8.61
N ARG A 214 -6.38 -3.83 -9.59
CA ARG A 214 -7.43 -4.86 -9.67
C ARG A 214 -7.24 -5.96 -8.62
N ILE A 215 -6.03 -6.17 -8.12
CA ILE A 215 -5.70 -7.17 -7.08
C ILE A 215 -5.74 -6.55 -5.67
N THR A 216 -5.12 -5.37 -5.48
CA THR A 216 -4.97 -4.78 -4.14
C THR A 216 -6.26 -4.17 -3.59
N ARG A 217 -7.17 -3.69 -4.46
CA ARG A 217 -8.45 -3.12 -4.03
C ARG A 217 -9.36 -4.14 -3.35
N PRO A 218 -9.65 -5.31 -3.95
CA PRO A 218 -10.44 -6.34 -3.28
C PRO A 218 -9.79 -6.83 -1.98
N LEU A 219 -8.45 -6.97 -1.93
CA LEU A 219 -7.75 -7.39 -0.73
C LEU A 219 -7.92 -6.40 0.43
N ALA A 220 -7.77 -5.10 0.16
CA ALA A 220 -8.00 -4.07 1.17
C ALA A 220 -9.47 -4.02 1.63
N ALA A 221 -10.42 -4.34 0.73
CA ALA A 221 -11.82 -4.46 1.10
C ALA A 221 -12.08 -5.67 1.99
N LEU A 222 -11.42 -6.80 1.72
CA LEU A 222 -11.46 -8.02 2.54
C LEU A 222 -10.90 -7.77 3.94
N THR A 223 -9.75 -7.10 4.07
CA THR A 223 -9.18 -6.73 5.38
C THR A 223 -10.14 -5.87 6.20
N ARG A 224 -10.68 -4.80 5.61
CA ARG A 224 -11.68 -3.94 6.30
C ARG A 224 -12.97 -4.68 6.63
N ARG A 225 -13.34 -5.70 5.85
CA ARG A 225 -14.50 -6.54 6.14
C ARG A 225 -14.22 -7.44 7.33
N LEU A 226 -13.06 -8.09 7.34
CA LEU A 226 -12.63 -8.94 8.46
C LEU A 226 -12.53 -8.16 9.77
N GLU A 227 -11.97 -6.94 9.76
CA GLU A 227 -11.92 -6.06 10.94
C GLU A 227 -13.32 -5.70 11.46
N ARG A 228 -14.25 -5.36 10.56
CA ARG A 228 -15.64 -5.09 10.93
C ARG A 228 -16.35 -6.33 11.46
N PHE A 229 -16.18 -7.49 10.81
CA PHE A 229 -16.75 -8.75 11.26
C PHE A 229 -16.19 -9.16 12.62
N ALA A 230 -14.90 -8.95 12.89
CA ALA A 230 -14.30 -9.21 14.19
C ALA A 230 -14.92 -8.35 15.31
N ALA A 231 -15.28 -7.10 15.01
CA ALA A 231 -15.89 -6.18 15.98
C ALA A 231 -17.41 -6.38 16.16
N THR A 232 -18.13 -6.72 15.09
CA THR A 232 -19.61 -6.74 15.07
C THR A 232 -20.22 -8.13 14.99
N GLN A 233 -19.45 -9.11 14.49
CA GLN A 233 -19.92 -10.48 14.18
C GLN A 233 -21.13 -10.48 13.23
N ASP A 234 -21.30 -9.41 12.46
CA ASP A 234 -22.44 -9.19 11.58
C ASP A 234 -22.14 -9.70 10.16
N VAL A 235 -23.09 -10.47 9.62
CA VAL A 235 -23.01 -11.04 8.28
C VAL A 235 -23.53 -10.06 7.23
N ASP A 236 -24.24 -9.01 7.61
CA ASP A 236 -24.78 -8.03 6.66
C ASP A 236 -23.65 -7.26 5.97
N GLY A 237 -23.79 -7.06 4.66
CA GLY A 237 -22.78 -6.36 3.85
C GLY A 237 -21.57 -7.21 3.46
N GLN A 238 -21.77 -8.51 3.26
CA GLN A 238 -20.76 -9.39 2.65
C GLN A 238 -20.24 -8.84 1.32
N LEU A 239 -18.98 -9.13 1.02
CA LEU A 239 -18.35 -8.62 -0.19
C LEU A 239 -18.87 -9.36 -1.43
N ALA A 240 -19.26 -8.61 -2.46
CA ALA A 240 -19.52 -9.19 -3.77
C ALA A 240 -18.22 -9.74 -4.37
N PRO A 241 -18.23 -10.98 -4.93
CA PRO A 241 -17.07 -11.54 -5.60
C PRO A 241 -16.57 -10.60 -6.71
N SER A 242 -15.32 -10.16 -6.60
CA SER A 242 -14.71 -9.21 -7.55
C SER A 242 -13.21 -9.46 -7.71
N GLY A 243 -12.65 -9.01 -8.84
CA GLY A 243 -11.23 -9.20 -9.16
C GLY A 243 -10.98 -10.46 -10.00
N PRO A 244 -9.71 -10.94 -10.06
CA PRO A 244 -9.34 -12.20 -10.70
C PRO A 244 -10.05 -13.42 -10.09
N GLU A 245 -10.07 -14.54 -10.80
CA GLU A 245 -10.79 -15.75 -10.36
C GLU A 245 -10.36 -16.23 -8.96
N ASP A 246 -9.05 -16.26 -8.68
CA ASP A 246 -8.54 -16.64 -7.36
C ASP A 246 -9.04 -15.72 -6.25
N MET A 247 -9.18 -14.42 -6.56
CA MET A 247 -9.71 -13.43 -5.61
C MET A 247 -11.20 -13.63 -5.38
N GLN A 248 -11.96 -13.92 -6.43
CA GLN A 248 -13.40 -14.22 -6.31
C GLN A 248 -13.61 -15.47 -5.45
N ARG A 249 -12.84 -16.54 -5.69
CA ARG A 249 -12.90 -17.77 -4.88
C ARG A 249 -12.58 -17.51 -3.41
N LEU A 250 -11.58 -16.68 -3.12
CA LEU A 250 -11.25 -16.30 -1.73
C LEU A 250 -12.38 -15.50 -1.08
N ILE A 251 -13.00 -14.55 -1.79
CA ILE A 251 -14.17 -13.79 -1.29
C ILE A 251 -15.34 -14.74 -0.98
N VAL A 252 -15.64 -15.67 -1.87
CA VAL A 252 -16.71 -16.66 -1.65
C VAL A 252 -16.42 -17.54 -0.43
N ALA A 253 -15.20 -18.06 -0.31
CA ALA A 253 -14.79 -18.88 0.83
C ALA A 253 -14.84 -18.09 2.15
N HIS A 254 -14.44 -16.81 2.12
CA HIS A 254 -14.51 -15.92 3.27
C HIS A 254 -15.96 -15.63 3.70
N ASN A 255 -16.84 -15.29 2.75
CA ASN A 255 -18.26 -15.07 3.04
C ASN A 255 -18.91 -16.33 3.64
N ALA A 256 -18.58 -17.52 3.11
CA ALA A 256 -19.05 -18.79 3.68
C ALA A 256 -18.54 -19.02 5.11
N MET A 257 -17.30 -18.63 5.41
CA MET A 257 -16.74 -18.67 6.76
C MET A 257 -17.47 -17.72 7.71
N GLU A 258 -17.74 -16.47 7.30
CA GLU A 258 -18.53 -15.52 8.09
C GLU A 258 -19.91 -16.09 8.44
N SER A 259 -20.65 -16.60 7.43
CA SER A 259 -21.97 -17.18 7.63
C SER A 259 -21.94 -18.40 8.55
N ARG A 260 -20.91 -19.25 8.44
CA ARG A 260 -20.77 -20.42 9.32
C ARG A 260 -20.48 -20.03 10.76
N ILE A 261 -19.60 -19.06 10.99
CA ILE A 261 -19.29 -18.57 12.35
C ILE A 261 -20.54 -17.94 12.97
N ALA A 262 -21.25 -17.11 12.22
CA ALA A 262 -22.49 -16.50 12.66
C ALA A 262 -23.54 -17.55 13.05
N ALA A 263 -23.74 -18.59 12.22
CA ALA A 263 -24.66 -19.68 12.53
C ALA A 263 -24.28 -20.43 13.82
N LEU A 264 -22.99 -20.72 14.02
CA LEU A 264 -22.49 -21.38 15.25
C LEU A 264 -22.71 -20.53 16.51
N LEU A 265 -22.54 -19.21 16.39
CA LEU A 265 -22.80 -18.28 17.49
C LEU A 265 -24.31 -18.15 17.79
N ASP A 266 -25.16 -18.18 16.77
CA ASP A 266 -26.63 -18.17 16.95
C ASP A 266 -27.11 -19.47 17.61
N GLU A 267 -26.59 -20.61 17.18
CA GLU A 267 -26.85 -21.91 17.80
C GLU A 267 -26.43 -21.93 19.27
N LYS A 268 -25.22 -21.41 19.58
CA LYS A 268 -24.75 -21.23 20.97
C LYS A 268 -25.74 -20.38 21.79
N ASN A 269 -26.22 -19.26 21.25
CA ASN A 269 -27.14 -18.37 21.96
C ASN A 269 -28.50 -19.03 22.24
N VAL A 270 -29.05 -19.76 21.26
CA VAL A 270 -30.29 -20.54 21.43
C VAL A 270 -30.10 -21.61 22.49
N MET A 271 -28.99 -22.36 22.44
CA MET A 271 -28.66 -23.40 23.42
C MET A 271 -28.55 -22.82 24.84
N LEU A 272 -27.85 -21.70 25.02
CA LEU A 272 -27.75 -21.01 26.31
C LEU A 272 -29.11 -20.53 26.82
N GLY A 273 -30.01 -20.11 25.92
CA GLY A 273 -31.40 -19.78 26.29
C GLY A 273 -32.20 -20.96 26.79
N ALA A 274 -32.14 -22.09 26.09
CA ALA A 274 -32.80 -23.32 26.51
C ALA A 274 -32.27 -23.80 27.87
N ILE A 275 -30.94 -23.85 28.06
CA ILE A 275 -30.31 -24.23 29.33
C ILE A 275 -30.76 -23.31 30.47
N GLY A 276 -30.82 -21.99 30.21
CA GLY A 276 -31.27 -21.04 31.22
C GLY A 276 -32.71 -21.26 31.66
N HIS A 277 -33.62 -21.49 30.71
CA HIS A 277 -35.01 -21.81 31.00
C HIS A 277 -35.15 -23.12 31.78
N ASP A 278 -34.43 -24.15 31.35
CA ASP A 278 -34.48 -25.49 31.94
C ASP A 278 -33.88 -25.53 33.35
N LEU A 279 -32.94 -24.63 33.69
CA LEU A 279 -32.40 -24.48 35.04
C LEU A 279 -33.28 -23.59 35.95
N LYS A 280 -33.97 -22.59 35.41
CA LYS A 280 -34.88 -21.75 36.20
C LYS A 280 -36.11 -22.52 36.71
N THR A 281 -36.63 -23.44 35.92
CA THR A 281 -37.81 -24.25 36.28
C THR A 281 -37.61 -25.08 37.57
N PRO A 282 -36.55 -25.89 37.72
CA PRO A 282 -36.29 -26.62 38.96
C PRO A 282 -35.92 -25.70 40.13
N LEU A 283 -35.26 -24.56 39.90
CA LEU A 283 -34.99 -23.57 40.95
C LEU A 283 -36.27 -22.94 41.50
N ALA A 284 -37.23 -22.60 40.62
CA ALA A 284 -38.55 -22.13 41.04
C ALA A 284 -39.32 -23.21 41.82
N ALA A 285 -39.25 -24.47 41.39
CA ALA A 285 -39.85 -25.58 42.11
C ALA A 285 -39.20 -25.78 43.50
N LEU A 286 -37.88 -25.66 43.61
CA LEU A 286 -37.17 -25.68 44.89
C LEU A 286 -37.63 -24.52 45.79
N ARG A 287 -37.82 -23.32 45.23
CA ARG A 287 -38.32 -22.17 45.98
C ARG A 287 -39.71 -22.41 46.57
N VAL A 288 -40.61 -23.03 45.82
CA VAL A 288 -41.93 -23.43 46.36
C VAL A 288 -41.78 -24.52 47.43
N ARG A 289 -40.85 -25.47 47.23
CA ARG A 289 -40.69 -26.61 48.14
C ARG A 289 -40.12 -26.20 49.50
N ILE A 290 -39.33 -25.14 49.58
CA ILE A 290 -38.83 -24.65 50.88
C ILE A 290 -39.93 -24.00 51.73
N GLU A 291 -41.08 -23.64 51.14
CA GLU A 291 -42.23 -23.12 51.92
C GLU A 291 -42.78 -24.16 52.90
N SER A 292 -42.53 -25.45 52.67
CA SER A 292 -42.91 -26.51 53.64
C SER A 292 -41.92 -26.71 54.79
N VAL A 293 -40.80 -25.96 54.82
CA VAL A 293 -39.83 -26.00 55.92
C VAL A 293 -40.41 -25.25 57.12
N THR A 294 -40.49 -25.92 58.26
CA THR A 294 -41.10 -25.38 59.49
C THR A 294 -40.21 -24.42 60.26
N ASP A 295 -38.88 -24.53 60.11
CA ASP A 295 -37.95 -23.58 60.71
C ASP A 295 -37.84 -22.34 59.80
N ASP A 296 -38.39 -21.22 60.26
CA ASP A 296 -38.38 -19.95 59.54
C ASP A 296 -36.96 -19.44 59.24
N VAL A 297 -35.99 -19.71 60.13
CA VAL A 297 -34.59 -19.29 59.96
C VAL A 297 -33.92 -20.14 58.88
N GLU A 298 -34.14 -21.45 58.91
CA GLU A 298 -33.62 -22.37 57.89
C GLU A 298 -34.26 -22.08 56.52
N ARG A 299 -35.59 -21.89 56.47
CA ARG A 299 -36.32 -21.49 55.26
C ARG A 299 -35.76 -20.21 54.68
N GLY A 300 -35.53 -19.18 55.50
CA GLY A 300 -34.94 -17.91 55.07
C GLY A 300 -33.55 -18.08 54.45
N ARG A 301 -32.67 -18.88 55.07
CA ARG A 301 -31.33 -19.15 54.52
C ARG A 301 -31.38 -19.92 53.19
N MET A 302 -32.27 -20.90 53.09
CA MET A 302 -32.47 -21.66 51.84
C MET A 302 -33.03 -20.75 50.74
N ALA A 303 -33.97 -19.88 51.08
CA ALA A 303 -34.55 -18.89 50.19
C ALA A 303 -33.47 -17.98 49.58
N THR A 304 -32.63 -17.36 50.41
CA THR A 304 -31.51 -16.52 49.96
C THR A 304 -30.52 -17.30 49.09
N THR A 305 -30.21 -18.55 49.46
CA THR A 305 -29.29 -19.39 48.68
C THR A 305 -29.83 -19.69 47.27
N ILE A 306 -31.12 -19.97 47.15
CA ILE A 306 -31.77 -20.21 45.84
C ILE A 306 -31.75 -18.93 44.99
N GLU A 307 -32.05 -17.78 45.59
CA GLU A 307 -31.98 -16.47 44.91
C GLU A 307 -30.56 -16.18 44.41
N ASP A 308 -29.54 -16.40 45.24
CA ASP A 308 -28.13 -16.24 44.84
C ASP A 308 -27.76 -17.14 43.63
N ILE A 309 -28.28 -18.37 43.58
CA ILE A 309 -28.08 -19.28 42.44
C ILE A 309 -28.78 -18.75 41.19
N VAL A 310 -30.02 -18.28 41.30
CA VAL A 310 -30.78 -17.71 40.18
C VAL A 310 -30.06 -16.48 39.62
N HIS A 311 -29.60 -15.57 40.48
CA HIS A 311 -28.84 -14.39 40.07
C HIS A 311 -27.52 -14.78 39.39
N THR A 312 -26.78 -15.72 39.97
CA THR A 312 -25.53 -16.23 39.39
C THR A 312 -25.76 -16.83 38.01
N LEU A 313 -26.80 -17.65 37.85
CA LEU A 313 -27.16 -18.24 36.57
C LEU A 313 -27.48 -17.16 35.54
N ASP A 314 -28.28 -16.17 35.92
CA ASP A 314 -28.63 -15.05 35.04
C ASP A 314 -27.41 -14.24 34.61
N ASP A 315 -26.42 -14.05 35.49
CA ASP A 315 -25.16 -13.38 35.16
C ASP A 315 -24.29 -14.21 34.22
N ILE A 316 -24.16 -15.52 34.45
CA ILE A 316 -23.41 -16.43 33.55
C ILE A 316 -24.02 -16.39 32.14
N LEU A 317 -25.34 -16.54 32.05
CA LEU A 317 -26.05 -16.54 30.77
C LEU A 317 -25.95 -15.20 30.06
N SER A 318 -25.98 -14.11 30.83
CA SER A 318 -25.84 -12.76 30.27
C SER A 318 -24.44 -12.53 29.76
N LEU A 319 -23.40 -12.82 30.57
CA LEU A 319 -22.01 -12.73 30.18
C LEU A 319 -21.72 -13.57 28.92
N ALA A 320 -22.29 -14.76 28.83
CA ALA A 320 -22.12 -15.64 27.68
C ALA A 320 -22.78 -15.12 26.39
N ARG A 321 -23.75 -14.20 26.49
CA ARG A 321 -24.45 -13.52 25.39
C ARG A 321 -23.88 -12.14 25.04
N VAL A 322 -23.07 -11.53 25.93
CA VAL A 322 -22.37 -10.27 25.61
C VAL A 322 -21.50 -10.48 24.37
N GLY A 323 -21.50 -9.50 23.48
CA GLY A 323 -20.78 -9.54 22.19
C GLY A 323 -21.67 -9.73 20.96
N ARG A 324 -22.89 -10.26 21.11
CA ARG A 324 -23.87 -10.31 20.01
C ARG A 324 -25.27 -9.91 20.48
N PRO A 325 -25.45 -8.64 20.85
CA PRO A 325 -26.71 -8.14 21.38
C PRO A 325 -27.70 -8.06 20.21
N SER A 326 -28.82 -8.77 20.34
CA SER A 326 -29.95 -8.67 19.41
C SER A 326 -30.59 -7.28 19.40
N ASP A 327 -30.36 -6.52 20.46
CA ASP A 327 -31.01 -5.25 20.69
C ASP A 327 -30.36 -4.16 19.82
N PRO A 328 -31.16 -3.36 19.10
CA PRO A 328 -30.65 -2.25 18.29
C PRO A 328 -29.99 -1.20 19.17
N LEU A 329 -29.06 -0.45 18.57
CA LEU A 329 -28.59 0.81 19.15
C LEU A 329 -29.72 1.83 19.05
N GLU A 330 -30.08 2.42 20.18
CA GLU A 330 -31.15 3.39 20.28
C GLU A 330 -30.63 4.68 20.91
N ARG A 331 -31.04 5.81 20.35
CA ARG A 331 -30.72 7.13 20.91
C ARG A 331 -31.45 7.28 22.24
N THR A 332 -30.72 7.13 23.33
CA THR A 332 -31.27 7.03 24.68
C THR A 332 -30.71 8.14 25.56
N GLU A 333 -31.59 8.75 26.37
CA GLU A 333 -31.17 9.67 27.42
C GLU A 333 -30.64 8.88 28.62
N LEU A 334 -29.31 8.90 28.78
CA LEU A 334 -28.59 8.11 29.79
C LEU A 334 -28.96 8.54 31.21
N SER A 335 -29.18 9.84 31.44
CA SER A 335 -29.67 10.36 32.72
C SER A 335 -31.00 9.72 33.10
N ALA A 336 -31.98 9.71 32.18
CA ALA A 336 -33.29 9.11 32.42
C ALA A 336 -33.21 7.59 32.66
N LEU A 337 -32.34 6.89 31.93
CA LEU A 337 -32.08 5.47 32.15
C LEU A 337 -31.49 5.23 33.54
N MET A 338 -30.50 6.03 33.95
CA MET A 338 -29.87 5.96 35.27
C MET A 338 -30.89 6.19 36.39
N PHE A 339 -31.70 7.26 36.29
CA PHE A 339 -32.77 7.55 37.25
C PHE A 339 -33.76 6.39 37.37
N SER A 340 -34.18 5.82 36.25
CA SER A 340 -35.08 4.66 36.24
C SER A 340 -34.49 3.43 36.94
N VAL A 341 -33.16 3.25 36.94
CA VAL A 341 -32.54 2.16 37.72
C VAL A 341 -32.47 2.50 39.20
N ILE A 342 -32.16 3.74 39.54
CA ILE A 342 -32.06 4.20 40.94
C ILE A 342 -33.42 4.12 41.64
N GLU A 343 -34.49 4.55 40.96
CA GLU A 343 -35.88 4.49 41.45
C GLU A 343 -36.28 3.06 41.84
N GLU A 344 -35.84 2.04 41.09
CA GLU A 344 -36.09 0.63 41.44
C GLU A 344 -35.48 0.24 42.79
N TYR A 345 -34.31 0.79 43.16
CA TYR A 345 -33.67 0.54 44.45
C TYR A 345 -34.30 1.38 45.57
N GLU A 346 -34.67 2.62 45.29
CA GLU A 346 -35.40 3.48 46.24
C GLU A 346 -36.75 2.86 46.62
N ASP A 347 -37.48 2.30 45.66
CA ASP A 347 -38.74 1.58 45.88
C ASP A 347 -38.57 0.32 46.77
N MET A 348 -37.38 -0.30 46.74
CA MET A 348 -37.01 -1.41 47.63
C MET A 348 -36.53 -0.94 49.01
N GLY A 349 -36.40 0.38 49.24
CA GLY A 349 -35.89 0.96 50.47
C GLY A 349 -34.37 0.85 50.64
N GLU A 350 -33.64 0.60 49.55
CA GLU A 350 -32.18 0.50 49.56
C GLU A 350 -31.54 1.91 49.51
N PRO A 351 -30.42 2.15 50.21
CA PRO A 351 -29.79 3.47 50.32
C PRO A 351 -28.97 3.83 49.06
N VAL A 352 -29.67 4.23 48.00
CA VAL A 352 -29.07 4.76 46.76
C VAL A 352 -29.35 6.25 46.65
N GLU A 353 -28.30 7.05 46.47
CA GLU A 353 -28.38 8.51 46.35
C GLU A 353 -27.96 8.96 44.95
N VAL A 354 -28.69 9.93 44.39
CA VAL A 354 -28.31 10.59 43.14
C VAL A 354 -27.39 11.76 43.44
N GLY A 355 -26.20 11.76 42.84
CA GLY A 355 -25.25 12.87 42.83
C GLY A 355 -25.49 13.86 41.69
N ASP A 356 -24.47 14.66 41.39
CA ASP A 356 -24.54 15.60 40.26
C ASP A 356 -24.79 14.87 38.93
N THR A 357 -25.74 15.36 38.14
CA THR A 357 -26.26 14.64 36.98
C THR A 357 -26.48 15.59 35.81
N GLU A 358 -25.72 15.38 34.76
CA GLU A 358 -25.90 16.05 33.48
C GLU A 358 -26.84 15.28 32.55
N ARG A 359 -27.57 16.02 31.73
CA ARG A 359 -28.41 15.44 30.68
C ARG A 359 -27.55 15.00 29.49
N VAL A 360 -27.38 13.69 29.33
CA VAL A 360 -26.59 13.11 28.24
C VAL A 360 -27.45 12.14 27.42
N ALA A 361 -27.45 12.31 26.10
CA ALA A 361 -28.09 11.38 25.16
C ALA A 361 -27.07 10.86 24.15
N LEU A 362 -27.03 9.54 23.96
CA LEU A 362 -26.11 8.84 23.05
C LEU A 362 -26.78 7.59 22.47
N GLU A 363 -26.19 7.01 21.42
CA GLU A 363 -26.60 5.72 20.88
C GLU A 363 -26.04 4.60 21.75
N LEU A 364 -26.92 3.83 22.38
CA LEU A 364 -26.55 2.71 23.25
C LEU A 364 -27.65 1.64 23.24
N ARG A 365 -27.43 0.53 23.94
CA ARG A 365 -28.44 -0.52 24.13
C ARG A 365 -29.00 -0.45 25.55
N PRO A 366 -30.21 0.10 25.77
CA PRO A 366 -30.72 0.39 27.12
C PRO A 366 -30.75 -0.82 28.04
N THR A 367 -31.12 -1.98 27.51
CA THR A 367 -31.19 -3.25 28.25
C THR A 367 -29.85 -3.62 28.91
N TRP A 368 -28.76 -3.47 28.15
CA TRP A 368 -27.42 -3.83 28.61
C TRP A 368 -26.87 -2.79 29.59
N ILE A 369 -27.05 -1.50 29.31
CA ILE A 369 -26.62 -0.44 30.23
C ILE A 369 -27.38 -0.51 31.56
N ARG A 370 -28.71 -0.72 31.54
CA ARG A 370 -29.51 -1.00 32.74
C ARG A 370 -28.91 -2.13 33.58
N ARG A 371 -28.49 -3.20 32.90
CA ARG A 371 -27.90 -4.37 33.56
C ARG A 371 -26.51 -4.09 34.16
N ALA A 372 -25.66 -3.34 33.46
CA ALA A 372 -24.38 -2.88 34.00
C ALA A 372 -24.60 -2.03 35.26
N LEU A 373 -25.55 -1.08 35.21
CA LEU A 373 -25.89 -0.22 36.35
C LEU A 373 -26.39 -1.03 37.55
N ARG A 374 -27.34 -1.96 37.36
CA ARG A 374 -27.82 -2.84 38.43
C ARG A 374 -26.69 -3.66 39.07
N ASN A 375 -25.75 -4.16 38.27
CA ASN A 375 -24.61 -4.91 38.81
C ASN A 375 -23.64 -4.03 39.61
N LEU A 376 -23.38 -2.80 39.15
CA LEU A 376 -22.48 -1.87 39.84
C LEU A 376 -23.13 -1.33 41.12
N ILE A 377 -24.39 -0.91 41.07
CA ILE A 377 -25.16 -0.44 42.24
C ILE A 377 -25.37 -1.57 43.25
N GLY A 378 -25.76 -2.76 42.78
CA GLY A 378 -25.90 -3.93 43.65
C GLY A 378 -24.60 -4.31 44.35
N ASN A 379 -23.44 -4.20 43.68
CA ASN A 379 -22.14 -4.37 44.33
C ASN A 379 -21.86 -3.28 45.37
N ALA A 380 -22.12 -2.02 45.05
CA ALA A 380 -21.92 -0.90 45.98
C ALA A 380 -22.74 -1.07 47.27
N LEU A 381 -24.02 -1.46 47.15
CA LEU A 381 -24.88 -1.75 48.30
C LEU A 381 -24.37 -2.95 49.11
N ARG A 382 -23.98 -4.04 48.43
CA ARG A 382 -23.54 -5.29 49.07
C ARG A 382 -22.23 -5.14 49.84
N TYR A 383 -21.30 -4.32 49.37
CA TYR A 383 -19.95 -4.21 49.93
C TYR A 383 -19.68 -2.91 50.68
N GLY A 384 -20.44 -1.84 50.41
CA GLY A 384 -20.23 -0.53 51.00
C GLY A 384 -21.49 0.13 51.57
N GLU A 385 -22.52 -0.67 51.83
CA GLU A 385 -23.78 -0.31 52.52
C GLU A 385 -24.65 0.76 51.86
N ARG A 386 -24.09 1.62 51.01
CA ARG A 386 -24.80 2.63 50.24
C ARG A 386 -24.13 2.86 48.89
N ALA A 387 -24.90 3.39 47.94
CA ALA A 387 -24.40 3.74 46.61
C ALA A 387 -24.72 5.21 46.29
N ARG A 388 -23.72 5.96 45.84
CA ARG A 388 -23.90 7.30 45.25
C ARG A 388 -23.64 7.21 43.76
N VAL A 389 -24.59 7.65 42.95
CA VAL A 389 -24.51 7.55 41.49
C VAL A 389 -24.56 8.94 40.87
N SER A 390 -23.53 9.32 40.11
CA SER A 390 -23.47 10.60 39.39
C SER A 390 -23.18 10.38 37.91
N LEU A 391 -23.58 11.35 37.08
CA LEU A 391 -23.36 11.34 35.63
C LEU A 391 -22.84 12.70 35.17
N SER A 392 -21.69 12.71 34.52
CA SER A 392 -21.09 13.91 33.94
C SER A 392 -20.65 13.68 32.50
N ARG A 393 -20.42 14.77 31.77
CA ARG A 393 -19.78 14.76 30.47
C ARG A 393 -18.33 15.25 30.62
N GLU A 394 -17.37 14.46 30.14
CA GLU A 394 -15.95 14.78 30.22
C GLU A 394 -15.28 14.76 28.85
N ASP A 395 -14.47 15.76 28.55
CA ASP A 395 -13.69 15.83 27.31
C ASP A 395 -12.34 15.13 27.49
N GLY A 396 -12.11 14.10 26.67
CA GLY A 396 -10.86 13.35 26.61
C GLY A 396 -9.72 14.14 25.97
N ARG A 397 -8.48 13.81 26.35
CA ARG A 397 -7.26 14.41 25.75
C ARG A 397 -7.09 14.08 24.26
N ASP A 398 -7.77 13.05 23.79
CA ASP A 398 -7.86 12.61 22.40
C ASP A 398 -8.90 13.41 21.60
N GLY A 399 -9.59 14.37 22.22
CA GLY A 399 -10.67 15.15 21.61
C GLY A 399 -12.02 14.42 21.58
N THR A 400 -12.13 13.27 22.24
CA THR A 400 -13.41 12.53 22.35
C THR A 400 -14.16 12.93 23.61
N THR A 401 -15.43 13.30 23.47
CA THR A 401 -16.31 13.54 24.62
C THR A 401 -16.85 12.21 25.13
N ARG A 402 -16.86 12.02 26.46
CA ARG A 402 -17.32 10.79 27.12
C ARG A 402 -18.42 11.11 28.14
N ALA A 403 -19.41 10.24 28.21
CA ALA A 403 -20.36 10.19 29.31
C ALA A 403 -19.74 9.33 30.41
N VAL A 404 -19.71 9.84 31.63
CA VAL A 404 -19.06 9.18 32.75
C VAL A 404 -20.09 8.97 33.84
N ILE A 405 -20.35 7.71 34.17
CA ILE A 405 -21.15 7.35 35.34
C ILE A 405 -20.19 6.93 36.44
N LEU A 406 -20.28 7.59 37.59
CA LEU A 406 -19.55 7.20 38.80
C LEU A 406 -20.53 6.55 39.78
N ILE A 407 -20.17 5.35 40.24
CA ILE A 407 -20.87 4.65 41.31
C ILE A 407 -19.89 4.55 42.46
N GLU A 408 -20.18 5.21 43.58
CA GLU A 408 -19.31 5.28 44.75
C GLU A 408 -19.97 4.61 45.95
N ASP A 409 -19.18 3.81 46.68
CA ASP A 409 -19.61 3.15 47.91
C ASP A 409 -18.78 3.61 49.12
N ASP A 410 -19.20 3.23 50.33
CA ASP A 410 -18.47 3.44 51.60
C ASP A 410 -17.81 2.13 52.09
N GLY A 411 -17.48 1.24 51.16
CA GLY A 411 -16.91 -0.07 51.45
C GLY A 411 -15.43 -0.04 51.77
N PRO A 412 -14.84 -1.21 52.07
CA PRO A 412 -13.42 -1.34 52.40
C PRO A 412 -12.48 -1.13 51.19
N GLY A 413 -13.04 -0.90 49.99
CA GLY A 413 -12.30 -0.87 48.72
C GLY A 413 -11.67 -2.21 48.35
N ILE A 414 -10.71 -2.17 47.42
CA ILE A 414 -10.01 -3.34 46.89
C ILE A 414 -8.48 -3.13 47.02
N PRO A 415 -7.69 -4.11 47.47
CA PRO A 415 -6.23 -4.00 47.45
C PRO A 415 -5.71 -3.62 46.06
N GLY A 416 -4.79 -2.65 45.98
CA GLY A 416 -4.40 -2.05 44.69
C GLY A 416 -3.82 -3.03 43.67
N ASP A 417 -3.16 -4.09 44.13
CA ASP A 417 -2.63 -5.20 43.32
C ASP A 417 -3.70 -6.14 42.77
N SER A 418 -4.90 -6.10 43.36
CA SER A 418 -6.02 -7.00 43.06
C SER A 418 -7.10 -6.35 42.20
N ILE A 419 -7.06 -5.02 42.00
CA ILE A 419 -8.08 -4.27 41.25
C ILE A 419 -8.26 -4.82 39.83
N ASP A 420 -7.17 -5.02 39.11
CA ASP A 420 -7.23 -5.53 37.74
C ASP A 420 -7.75 -6.97 37.68
N ALA A 421 -7.37 -7.79 38.67
CA ALA A 421 -7.83 -9.18 38.77
C ALA A 421 -9.32 -9.26 39.10
N MET A 422 -9.84 -8.37 39.95
CA MET A 422 -11.26 -8.32 40.32
C MET A 422 -12.21 -8.05 39.16
N MET A 423 -11.70 -7.52 38.04
CA MET A 423 -12.49 -7.35 36.80
C MET A 423 -12.56 -8.64 35.96
N ASN A 424 -11.86 -9.71 36.33
CA ASN A 424 -11.92 -10.99 35.62
C ASN A 424 -13.10 -11.86 36.10
N PRO A 425 -13.76 -12.63 35.21
CA PRO A 425 -14.85 -13.52 35.59
C PRO A 425 -14.45 -14.50 36.71
N PHE A 426 -15.39 -14.78 37.62
CA PHE A 426 -15.22 -15.70 38.76
C PHE A 426 -14.16 -15.29 39.79
N THR A 427 -13.60 -14.08 39.68
CA THR A 427 -12.64 -13.58 40.64
C THR A 427 -13.36 -12.95 41.81
N ARG A 428 -12.95 -13.32 43.03
CA ARG A 428 -13.47 -12.79 44.29
C ARG A 428 -12.30 -12.33 45.16
N GLY A 429 -12.57 -11.41 46.07
CA GLY A 429 -11.62 -10.98 47.09
C GLY A 429 -11.40 -12.05 48.17
N ASP A 430 -11.15 -11.60 49.41
CA ASP A 430 -10.74 -12.45 50.52
C ASP A 430 -11.74 -13.61 50.82
N PRO A 431 -11.29 -14.88 50.78
CA PRO A 431 -12.14 -16.04 51.02
C PRO A 431 -12.74 -16.14 52.43
N SER A 432 -12.22 -15.41 53.42
CA SER A 432 -12.78 -15.38 54.77
C SER A 432 -14.06 -14.53 54.91
N ARG A 433 -14.24 -13.55 54.01
CA ARG A 433 -15.46 -12.70 53.91
C ARG A 433 -16.58 -13.33 53.05
N ASN A 434 -16.30 -14.48 52.42
CA ASN A 434 -17.10 -15.05 51.34
C ASN A 434 -18.40 -15.77 51.73
N SER A 435 -18.67 -16.05 53.02
CA SER A 435 -19.88 -16.80 53.42
C SER A 435 -21.12 -15.93 53.65
N ALA A 436 -20.94 -14.68 54.10
CA ALA A 436 -22.03 -13.69 54.26
C ALA A 436 -22.26 -12.87 52.98
N THR A 437 -21.20 -12.75 52.19
CA THR A 437 -21.14 -12.24 50.82
C THR A 437 -22.33 -12.62 49.97
N GLY A 438 -22.33 -13.88 49.51
CA GLY A 438 -23.04 -14.37 48.32
C GLY A 438 -22.52 -13.71 47.03
N GLY A 439 -22.79 -14.31 45.86
CA GLY A 439 -22.43 -13.75 44.54
C GLY A 439 -21.24 -14.40 43.85
N ALA A 440 -21.33 -14.58 42.53
CA ALA A 440 -20.41 -15.40 41.73
C ALA A 440 -19.07 -14.76 41.34
N GLY A 441 -18.88 -13.46 41.58
CA GLY A 441 -17.74 -12.71 41.04
C GLY A 441 -17.86 -12.41 39.54
N LEU A 442 -19.10 -12.28 39.04
CA LEU A 442 -19.39 -12.04 37.62
C LEU A 442 -19.87 -10.61 37.33
N GLY A 443 -20.39 -9.90 38.32
CA GLY A 443 -21.02 -8.58 38.12
C GLY A 443 -20.07 -7.55 37.51
N LEU A 444 -18.83 -7.43 38.02
CA LEU A 444 -17.81 -6.51 37.50
C LEU A 444 -17.35 -6.91 36.09
N ALA A 445 -17.13 -8.20 35.86
CA ALA A 445 -16.75 -8.72 34.55
C ALA A 445 -17.85 -8.47 33.50
N LEU A 446 -19.12 -8.62 33.89
CA LEU A 446 -20.27 -8.31 33.03
C LEU A 446 -20.37 -6.81 32.74
N ALA A 447 -20.26 -5.95 33.75
CA ALA A 447 -20.27 -4.50 33.56
C ALA A 447 -19.12 -4.04 32.65
N ARG A 448 -17.91 -4.60 32.82
CA ARG A 448 -16.77 -4.35 31.93
C ARG A 448 -17.06 -4.80 30.49
N ALA A 449 -17.54 -6.03 30.30
CA ALA A 449 -17.84 -6.54 28.97
C ALA A 449 -18.92 -5.71 28.25
N ILE A 450 -19.91 -5.20 29.00
CA ILE A 450 -20.93 -4.28 28.47
C ILE A 450 -20.31 -2.93 28.09
N ALA A 451 -19.40 -2.38 28.90
CA ALA A 451 -18.69 -1.15 28.58
C ALA A 451 -17.86 -1.29 27.30
N ASP A 452 -17.06 -2.35 27.21
CA ASP A 452 -16.20 -2.67 26.07
C ASP A 452 -17.04 -2.83 24.78
N GLN A 453 -18.20 -3.48 24.88
CA GLN A 453 -19.16 -3.65 23.77
C GLN A 453 -19.71 -2.32 23.24
N HIS A 454 -19.75 -1.26 24.06
CA HIS A 454 -20.17 0.09 23.66
C HIS A 454 -18.97 0.99 23.30
N GLY A 455 -17.76 0.42 23.16
CA GLY A 455 -16.53 1.18 22.89
C GLY A 455 -16.07 2.03 24.07
N GLY A 456 -16.61 1.76 25.26
CA GLY A 456 -16.32 2.42 26.52
C GLY A 456 -15.25 1.70 27.34
N ALA A 457 -15.20 2.02 28.63
CA ALA A 457 -14.33 1.35 29.58
C ALA A 457 -14.93 1.37 30.99
N LEU A 458 -14.66 0.33 31.79
CA LEU A 458 -14.89 0.32 33.23
C LEU A 458 -13.55 0.46 33.95
N LYS A 459 -13.46 1.40 34.88
CA LYS A 459 -12.31 1.58 35.76
C LYS A 459 -12.74 1.51 37.22
N LEU A 460 -11.89 0.93 38.04
CA LEU A 460 -12.09 0.86 39.48
C LEU A 460 -10.96 1.62 40.17
N SER A 461 -11.31 2.43 41.16
CA SER A 461 -10.34 3.16 41.98
C SER A 461 -10.82 3.23 43.42
N ASN A 462 -9.93 3.04 44.37
CA ASN A 462 -10.26 3.27 45.78
C ASN A 462 -10.45 4.76 46.04
N ARG A 463 -11.49 5.09 46.80
CA ARG A 463 -11.67 6.42 47.37
C ARG A 463 -10.87 6.50 48.66
N VAL A 464 -9.97 7.48 48.72
CA VAL A 464 -9.01 7.63 49.81
C VAL A 464 -9.34 8.93 50.56
N SER A 465 -9.39 8.83 51.88
CA SER A 465 -9.60 9.96 52.78
C SER A 465 -8.42 10.93 52.78
N ALA A 466 -8.62 12.11 53.36
CA ALA A 466 -7.53 13.06 53.62
C ALA A 466 -6.39 12.46 54.47
N ASN A 467 -6.67 11.41 55.24
CA ASN A 467 -5.71 10.73 56.11
C ASN A 467 -5.04 9.51 55.44
N GLY A 468 -5.30 9.26 54.15
CA GLY A 468 -4.71 8.15 53.40
C GLY A 468 -5.39 6.79 53.62
N THR A 469 -6.51 6.75 54.34
CA THR A 469 -7.29 5.52 54.55
C THR A 469 -8.27 5.31 53.40
N ILE A 470 -8.47 4.05 53.00
CA ILE A 470 -9.49 3.70 52.02
C ILE A 470 -10.87 3.83 52.70
N GLU A 471 -11.75 4.64 52.12
CA GLU A 471 -13.11 4.90 52.62
C GLU A 471 -14.19 4.45 51.63
N GLY A 472 -13.81 3.81 50.52
CA GLY A 472 -14.76 3.34 49.52
C GLY A 472 -14.10 2.87 48.24
N LEU A 473 -14.94 2.38 47.32
CA LEU A 473 -14.61 2.11 45.93
C LEU A 473 -15.42 3.04 45.02
N THR A 474 -14.77 3.53 43.97
CA THR A 474 -15.41 4.23 42.85
C THR A 474 -15.32 3.35 41.62
N ALA A 475 -16.49 2.95 41.10
CA ALA A 475 -16.62 2.33 39.80
C ALA A 475 -16.98 3.40 38.75
N ARG A 476 -16.09 3.59 37.79
CA ARG A 476 -16.19 4.60 36.74
C ARG A 476 -16.49 3.92 35.41
N LEU A 477 -17.71 4.09 34.92
CA LEU A 477 -18.17 3.60 33.62
C LEU A 477 -18.11 4.74 32.60
N GLU A 478 -17.24 4.60 31.60
CA GLU A 478 -17.04 5.58 30.52
C GLU A 478 -17.71 5.08 29.24
N LEU A 479 -18.50 5.92 28.58
CA LEU A 479 -19.12 5.64 27.28
C LEU A 479 -18.81 6.79 26.30
N PRO A 480 -18.38 6.51 25.06
CA PRO A 480 -18.13 7.57 24.08
C PRO A 480 -19.44 8.27 23.68
N VAL A 481 -19.42 9.61 23.66
CA VAL A 481 -20.51 10.41 23.11
C VAL A 481 -20.08 10.82 21.70
N GLY A 482 -20.72 10.20 20.70
CA GLY A 482 -20.32 10.24 19.30
C GLY A 482 -20.16 11.63 18.68
#